data_AF-A0A8H4F6H5-F1
#
_entry.id   AF-A0A8H4F6H5-F1
#
_cell.length_a   1.000
_cell.length_b   1.000
_cell.length_c   1.000
_cell.angle_alpha   90.00
_cell.angle_beta   90.00
_cell.angle_gamma   90.00
#
_symmetry.space_group_name_H-M   'P 1'
#
loop_
_entity.id
_entity.type
_entity.pdbx_description
1 polymer ?
#
loop_
_entity_poly.entity_id
_entity_poly.type
_entity_poly.pdbx_seq_one_letter_code
_entity_poly.pdbx_strand_id
1 'polypeptide(L)'
;MSSSDKITFYNAVVCPYAQRAAIALKEVGAEYETVNIDLQNKPDWYKDVNPELKVPALNVEGQNLAESLVIIEYLADRFPDANLLPKEPLKRANIRFAIEYFSSKINTEFYKYVFNQSAENARENFETNVNAALIRFNELLLQQSKTGPYFLGETYSLADVAIAPFVLRIHALLEHILGGYKFEAIQNNPRLHEFITGALQRPSTQETWIGDEKFIDAMSARFNLKK
;
A
#
# COMPACT_ATOMS: atom_id res chain seq x y z
N MET A 1 -27.08 -17.52 -13.94
CA MET A 1 -26.47 -16.38 -13.24
C MET A 1 -26.47 -16.75 -11.77
N SER A 2 -25.34 -17.28 -11.28
CA SER A 2 -25.16 -17.52 -9.85
C SER A 2 -25.31 -16.18 -9.14
N SER A 3 -26.01 -16.14 -8.01
CA SER A 3 -26.00 -15.01 -7.09
C SER A 3 -24.56 -14.47 -7.00
N SER A 4 -24.32 -13.25 -7.48
CA SER A 4 -23.03 -12.58 -7.26
C SER A 4 -22.83 -12.51 -5.75
N ASP A 5 -21.80 -13.18 -5.23
CA ASP A 5 -21.51 -13.19 -3.81
C ASP A 5 -21.37 -11.74 -3.32
N LYS A 6 -22.29 -11.28 -2.47
CA LYS A 6 -22.36 -9.87 -2.09
C LYS A 6 -21.15 -9.50 -1.23
N ILE A 7 -20.23 -8.73 -1.80
CA ILE A 7 -19.10 -8.13 -1.10
C ILE A 7 -19.42 -6.66 -0.82
N THR A 8 -19.30 -6.23 0.43
CA THR A 8 -19.32 -4.81 0.82
C THR A 8 -17.94 -4.41 1.32
N PHE A 9 -17.34 -3.40 0.71
CA PHE A 9 -16.04 -2.84 1.05
C PHE A 9 -16.20 -1.54 1.84
N TYR A 10 -15.73 -1.56 3.09
CA TYR A 10 -15.69 -0.38 3.94
C TYR A 10 -14.34 0.33 3.80
N ASN A 11 -14.37 1.47 3.11
CA ASN A 11 -13.21 2.20 2.65
C ASN A 11 -13.01 3.51 3.41
N ALA A 12 -11.77 4.01 3.47
CA ALA A 12 -11.55 5.44 3.58
C ALA A 12 -10.53 5.86 2.52
N VAL A 13 -10.92 6.80 1.68
CA VAL A 13 -10.23 7.21 0.44
C VAL A 13 -8.75 7.59 0.72
N VAL A 14 -8.47 8.28 1.81
CA VAL A 14 -7.10 8.68 2.21
C VAL A 14 -6.24 7.55 2.80
N CYS A 15 -6.81 6.40 3.17
CA CYS A 15 -6.13 5.37 3.95
C CYS A 15 -5.31 4.41 3.05
N PRO A 16 -3.99 4.26 3.27
CA PRO A 16 -3.16 3.35 2.47
C PRO A 16 -3.55 1.88 2.67
N TYR A 17 -3.94 1.53 3.88
CA TYR A 17 -4.37 0.17 4.20
C TYR A 17 -5.68 -0.16 3.48
N ALA A 18 -6.60 0.80 3.35
CA ALA A 18 -7.83 0.59 2.59
C ALA A 18 -7.55 0.51 1.09
N GLN A 19 -6.60 1.29 0.60
CA GLN A 19 -6.16 1.22 -0.79
C GLN A 19 -5.57 -0.16 -1.15
N ARG A 20 -4.89 -0.88 -0.23
CA ARG A 20 -4.47 -2.27 -0.47
C ARG A 20 -5.66 -3.16 -0.85
N ALA A 21 -6.74 -3.09 -0.07
CA ALA A 21 -7.95 -3.86 -0.33
C ALA A 21 -8.63 -3.42 -1.63
N ALA A 22 -8.68 -2.11 -1.91
CA ALA A 22 -9.23 -1.59 -3.16
C ALA A 22 -8.45 -2.08 -4.40
N ILE A 23 -7.12 -2.09 -4.34
CA ILE A 23 -6.25 -2.64 -5.40
C ILE A 23 -6.55 -4.13 -5.56
N ALA A 24 -6.53 -4.90 -4.47
CA ALA A 24 -6.78 -6.35 -4.53
C ALA A 24 -8.15 -6.67 -5.14
N LEU A 25 -9.23 -5.99 -4.71
CA LEU A 25 -10.58 -6.19 -5.24
C LEU A 25 -10.64 -5.94 -6.75
N LYS A 26 -9.92 -4.93 -7.27
CA LYS A 26 -9.80 -4.68 -8.71
C LYS A 26 -9.00 -5.75 -9.43
N GLU A 27 -7.85 -6.13 -8.89
CA GLU A 27 -6.96 -7.13 -9.50
C GLU A 27 -7.60 -8.52 -9.58
N VAL A 28 -8.42 -8.88 -8.59
CA VAL A 28 -9.17 -10.14 -8.62
C VAL A 28 -10.46 -10.07 -9.43
N GLY A 29 -10.83 -8.90 -9.94
CA GLY A 29 -12.06 -8.69 -10.72
C GLY A 29 -13.34 -8.93 -9.91
N ALA A 30 -13.31 -8.72 -8.59
CA ALA A 30 -14.48 -8.90 -7.74
C ALA A 30 -15.51 -7.80 -7.96
N GLU A 31 -16.80 -8.17 -7.96
CA GLU A 31 -17.90 -7.22 -7.85
C GLU A 31 -18.13 -6.89 -6.36
N TYR A 32 -18.23 -5.60 -6.03
CA TYR A 32 -18.44 -5.14 -4.65
C TYR A 32 -19.15 -3.79 -4.58
N GLU A 33 -19.85 -3.56 -3.47
CA GLU A 33 -20.38 -2.25 -3.09
C GLU A 33 -19.36 -1.54 -2.19
N THR A 34 -19.14 -0.23 -2.38
CA THR A 34 -18.25 0.55 -1.50
C THR A 34 -19.06 1.39 -0.52
N VAL A 35 -18.70 1.33 0.76
CA VAL A 35 -19.18 2.23 1.80
C VAL A 35 -17.99 3.04 2.31
N ASN A 36 -18.01 4.34 2.07
CA ASN A 36 -16.96 5.24 2.55
C ASN A 36 -17.22 5.62 4.01
N ILE A 37 -16.23 5.36 4.87
CA ILE A 37 -16.22 5.68 6.29
C ILE A 37 -15.41 6.96 6.50
N ASP A 38 -16.05 7.98 7.05
CA ASP A 38 -15.36 9.16 7.55
C ASP A 38 -14.54 8.79 8.79
N LEU A 39 -13.22 8.93 8.71
CA LEU A 39 -12.32 8.56 9.79
C LEU A 39 -12.41 9.48 11.01
N GLN A 40 -12.87 10.72 10.83
CA GLN A 40 -13.05 11.71 11.90
C GLN A 40 -14.42 11.59 12.57
N ASN A 41 -15.44 11.19 11.80
CA ASN A 41 -16.81 11.04 12.27
C ASN A 41 -17.40 9.69 11.86
N LYS A 42 -16.95 8.62 12.51
CA LYS A 42 -17.39 7.25 12.18
C LYS A 42 -18.85 7.04 12.63
N PRO A 43 -19.69 6.41 11.80
CA PRO A 43 -21.05 6.13 12.20
C PRO A 43 -21.10 5.05 13.29
N ASP A 44 -22.04 5.18 14.22
CA ASP A 44 -22.15 4.31 15.41
C ASP A 44 -22.28 2.82 15.09
N TRP A 45 -22.91 2.48 13.95
CA TRP A 45 -23.09 1.10 13.49
C TRP A 45 -21.78 0.45 13.01
N TYR A 46 -20.73 1.23 12.73
CA TYR A 46 -19.50 0.68 12.17
C TYR A 46 -18.77 -0.28 13.12
N LYS A 47 -18.97 -0.13 14.44
CA LYS A 47 -18.44 -1.06 15.45
C LYS A 47 -18.94 -2.50 15.26
N ASP A 48 -20.12 -2.68 14.66
CA ASP A 48 -20.70 -3.99 14.39
C ASP A 48 -20.04 -4.64 13.14
N VAL A 49 -19.39 -3.83 12.31
CA VAL A 49 -18.59 -4.28 11.16
C VAL A 49 -17.14 -4.53 11.57
N ASN A 50 -16.50 -3.55 12.21
CA ASN A 50 -15.16 -3.68 12.76
C ASN A 50 -15.10 -3.06 14.17
N PRO A 51 -15.07 -3.88 15.23
CA PRO A 51 -15.00 -3.40 16.62
C PRO A 51 -13.78 -2.51 16.91
N GLU A 52 -12.69 -2.67 16.15
CA GLU A 52 -11.48 -1.84 16.27
C GLU A 52 -11.65 -0.44 15.66
N LEU A 53 -12.78 -0.17 15.01
CA LEU A 53 -13.10 1.10 14.35
C LEU A 53 -12.02 1.54 13.35
N LYS A 54 -11.38 0.58 12.69
CA LYS A 54 -10.37 0.80 11.65
C LYS A 54 -10.92 0.41 10.28
N VAL A 55 -10.34 1.00 9.23
CA VAL A 55 -10.53 0.58 7.85
C VAL A 55 -9.21 0.01 7.31
N PRO A 56 -9.22 -0.90 6.32
CA PRO A 56 -10.39 -1.46 5.65
C PRO A 56 -11.14 -2.51 6.47
N ALA A 57 -12.39 -2.75 6.08
CA ALA A 57 -13.11 -3.98 6.38
C ALA A 57 -13.86 -4.48 5.14
N LEU A 58 -14.11 -5.78 5.05
CA LEU A 58 -15.02 -6.39 4.10
C LEU A 58 -16.18 -7.06 4.84
N ASN A 59 -17.39 -6.97 4.32
CA ASN A 59 -18.44 -7.94 4.61
C ASN A 59 -18.57 -8.85 3.39
N VAL A 60 -18.39 -10.16 3.60
CA VAL A 60 -18.57 -11.16 2.55
C VAL A 60 -19.62 -12.14 3.04
N GLU A 61 -20.78 -12.14 2.40
CA GLU A 61 -21.89 -13.06 2.74
C GLU A 61 -22.28 -12.97 4.24
N GLY A 62 -22.27 -11.77 4.80
CA GLY A 62 -22.60 -11.54 6.22
C GLY A 62 -21.43 -11.73 7.18
N GLN A 63 -20.26 -12.19 6.72
CA GLN A 63 -19.06 -12.33 7.54
C GLN A 63 -18.16 -11.10 7.41
N ASN A 64 -17.81 -10.49 8.54
CA ASN A 64 -16.91 -9.34 8.57
C ASN A 64 -15.45 -9.79 8.65
N LEU A 65 -14.60 -9.21 7.79
CA LEU A 65 -13.15 -9.37 7.76
C LEU A 65 -12.51 -8.00 7.93
N ALA A 66 -11.51 -7.91 8.79
CA ALA A 66 -10.73 -6.70 9.01
C ALA A 66 -9.24 -7.00 8.77
N GLU A 67 -8.42 -5.94 8.85
CA GLU A 67 -6.98 -5.95 8.59
C GLU A 67 -6.62 -6.10 7.10
N SER A 68 -5.97 -5.06 6.57
CA SER A 68 -5.67 -4.98 5.13
C SER A 68 -4.90 -6.18 4.59
N LEU A 69 -3.90 -6.70 5.32
CA LEU A 69 -3.11 -7.85 4.86
C LEU A 69 -3.90 -9.16 4.91
N VAL A 70 -4.77 -9.34 5.91
CA VAL A 70 -5.66 -10.50 6.01
C VAL A 70 -6.66 -10.48 4.86
N ILE A 71 -7.25 -9.30 4.59
CA ILE A 71 -8.20 -9.11 3.49
C ILE A 71 -7.58 -9.45 2.14
N ILE A 72 -6.39 -8.95 1.83
CA ILE A 72 -5.78 -9.22 0.52
C ILE A 72 -5.32 -10.69 0.39
N GLU A 73 -4.89 -11.36 1.49
CA GLU A 73 -4.64 -12.81 1.45
C GLU A 73 -5.94 -13.59 1.20
N TYR A 74 -7.03 -13.23 1.88
CA TYR A 74 -8.35 -13.82 1.65
C TYR A 74 -8.81 -13.68 0.20
N LEU A 75 -8.65 -12.48 -0.39
CA LEU A 75 -9.01 -12.25 -1.79
C LEU A 75 -8.12 -13.07 -2.74
N ALA A 76 -6.82 -13.18 -2.47
CA ALA A 76 -5.91 -14.00 -3.27
C ALA A 76 -6.26 -15.50 -3.20
N ASP A 77 -6.66 -16.00 -2.03
CA ASP A 77 -7.07 -17.40 -1.86
C ASP A 77 -8.47 -17.67 -2.45
N ARG A 78 -9.41 -16.70 -2.35
CA ARG A 78 -10.77 -16.82 -2.92
C ARG A 78 -10.78 -16.72 -4.45
N PHE A 79 -9.87 -15.94 -5.03
CA PHE A 79 -9.76 -15.72 -6.47
C PHE A 79 -8.38 -16.15 -7.00
N PRO A 80 -8.07 -17.46 -6.99
CA PRO A 80 -6.73 -17.96 -7.32
C PRO A 80 -6.32 -17.68 -8.78
N ASP A 81 -7.28 -17.47 -9.68
CA ASP A 81 -7.02 -17.16 -11.10
C ASP A 81 -6.33 -15.81 -11.29
N ALA A 82 -6.44 -14.90 -10.32
CA ALA A 82 -5.71 -13.62 -10.32
C ALA A 82 -4.21 -13.79 -10.03
N ASN A 83 -3.78 -14.97 -9.56
CA ASN A 83 -2.38 -15.34 -9.34
C ASN A 83 -1.56 -14.36 -8.46
N LEU A 84 -2.22 -13.65 -7.54
CA LEU A 84 -1.56 -12.69 -6.63
C LEU A 84 -0.64 -13.40 -5.61
N LEU A 85 -0.89 -14.66 -5.31
CA LEU A 85 -0.04 -15.49 -4.47
C LEU A 85 0.36 -16.77 -5.22
N PRO A 86 1.67 -17.03 -5.41
CA PRO A 86 2.14 -18.25 -6.06
C PRO A 86 1.87 -19.48 -5.18
N LYS A 87 1.89 -20.67 -5.80
CA LYS A 87 1.73 -21.95 -5.09
C LYS A 87 2.98 -22.31 -4.28
N GLU A 88 4.17 -21.89 -4.73
CA GLU A 88 5.43 -22.21 -4.05
C GLU A 88 5.51 -21.58 -2.64
N PRO A 89 5.65 -22.38 -1.56
CA PRO A 89 5.67 -21.87 -0.20
C PRO A 89 6.79 -20.86 0.07
N LEU A 90 7.98 -21.09 -0.51
CA LEU A 90 9.12 -20.20 -0.32
C LEU A 90 8.87 -18.82 -0.98
N LYS A 91 8.24 -18.77 -2.16
CA LYS A 91 7.90 -17.48 -2.78
C LYS A 91 6.84 -16.73 -1.96
N ARG A 92 5.84 -17.42 -1.40
CA ARG A 92 4.88 -16.80 -0.48
C ARG A 92 5.57 -16.25 0.76
N ALA A 93 6.54 -16.97 1.33
CA ALA A 93 7.35 -16.49 2.45
C ALA A 93 8.16 -15.23 2.08
N ASN A 94 8.79 -15.22 0.90
CA ASN A 94 9.54 -14.05 0.41
C ASN A 94 8.63 -12.83 0.18
N ILE A 95 7.43 -13.03 -0.37
CA ILE A 95 6.41 -11.97 -0.50
C ILE A 95 6.10 -11.38 0.87
N ARG A 96 5.73 -12.22 1.85
CA ARG A 96 5.38 -11.76 3.20
C ARG A 96 6.55 -11.05 3.87
N PHE A 97 7.76 -11.57 3.71
CA PHE A 97 8.97 -10.93 4.23
C PHE A 97 9.22 -9.57 3.60
N ALA A 98 9.03 -9.40 2.28
CA ALA A 98 9.19 -8.13 1.61
C ALA A 98 8.14 -7.10 2.08
N ILE A 99 6.89 -7.53 2.28
CA ILE A 99 5.82 -6.69 2.85
C ILE A 99 6.20 -6.22 4.25
N GLU A 100 6.63 -7.14 5.11
CA GLU A 100 7.04 -6.83 6.49
C GLU A 100 8.27 -5.93 6.53
N TYR A 101 9.26 -6.20 5.67
CA TYR A 101 10.46 -5.37 5.56
C TYR A 101 10.10 -3.94 5.15
N PHE A 102 9.30 -3.77 4.09
CA PHE A 102 8.88 -2.45 3.63
C PHE A 102 8.08 -1.71 4.71
N SER A 103 7.17 -2.42 5.40
CA SER A 103 6.40 -1.87 6.51
C SER A 103 7.28 -1.40 7.66
N SER A 104 8.15 -2.29 8.16
CA SER A 104 8.95 -2.02 9.36
C SER A 104 10.12 -1.07 9.14
N LYS A 105 10.68 -1.00 7.92
CA LYS A 105 11.90 -0.22 7.62
C LYS A 105 11.68 1.03 6.79
N ILE A 106 10.68 1.06 5.90
CA ILE A 106 10.43 2.20 5.02
C ILE A 106 9.20 2.98 5.51
N ASN A 107 8.06 2.31 5.71
CA ASN A 107 6.84 2.99 6.17
C ASN A 107 7.02 3.58 7.57
N THR A 108 7.73 2.88 8.46
CA THR A 108 8.06 3.41 9.80
C THR A 108 8.77 4.76 9.72
N GLU A 109 9.79 4.89 8.86
CA GLU A 109 10.56 6.14 8.73
C GLU A 109 9.72 7.23 8.05
N PHE A 110 8.92 6.87 7.04
CA PHE A 110 7.94 7.78 6.44
C PHE A 110 6.98 8.37 7.48
N TYR A 111 6.36 7.53 8.32
CA TYR A 111 5.45 8.01 9.34
C TYR A 111 6.14 8.78 10.47
N LYS A 112 7.36 8.37 10.87
CA LYS A 112 8.18 9.14 11.83
C LYS A 112 8.39 10.57 11.32
N TYR A 113 8.73 10.73 10.04
CA TYR A 113 8.91 12.04 9.42
C TYR A 113 7.61 12.83 9.39
N VAL A 114 6.54 12.25 8.83
CA VAL A 114 5.24 12.92 8.70
C VAL A 114 4.68 13.39 10.06
N PHE A 115 4.86 12.61 11.13
CA PHE A 115 4.36 12.97 12.45
C PHE A 115 5.27 13.93 13.22
N ASN A 116 6.57 13.99 12.90
CA ASN A 116 7.55 14.75 13.68
C ASN A 116 8.48 15.59 12.81
N GLN A 117 7.98 16.17 11.71
CA GLN A 117 8.80 16.92 10.73
C GLN A 117 9.56 18.13 11.33
N SER A 118 9.12 18.66 12.46
CA SER A 118 9.77 19.78 13.16
C SER A 118 10.85 19.34 14.14
N ALA A 119 11.05 18.03 14.33
CA ALA A 119 12.13 17.51 15.16
C ALA A 119 13.49 17.79 14.52
N GLU A 120 14.51 17.90 15.36
CA GLU A 120 15.89 18.07 14.92
C GLU A 120 16.29 16.92 13.97
N ASN A 121 16.91 17.28 12.85
CA ASN A 121 17.36 16.34 11.80
C ASN A 121 16.26 15.42 11.24
N ALA A 122 14.96 15.75 11.40
CA ALA A 122 13.86 14.88 10.95
C ALA A 122 13.97 14.50 9.46
N ARG A 123 14.27 15.48 8.60
CA ARG A 123 14.45 15.28 7.16
C ARG A 123 15.69 14.43 6.86
N GLU A 124 16.84 14.77 7.42
CA GLU A 124 18.09 14.03 7.20
C GLU A 124 17.98 12.57 7.66
N ASN A 125 17.34 12.33 8.81
CA ASN A 125 17.09 11.00 9.33
C ASN A 125 16.17 10.20 8.39
N PHE A 126 15.08 10.81 7.90
CA PHE A 126 14.19 10.19 6.93
C PHE A 126 14.92 9.81 5.64
N GLU A 127 15.66 10.78 5.07
CA GLU A 127 16.40 10.59 3.84
C GLU A 127 17.43 9.46 3.98
N THR A 128 18.27 9.51 5.04
CA THR A 128 19.33 8.53 5.29
C THR A 128 18.76 7.12 5.56
N ASN A 129 17.78 7.02 6.46
CA ASN A 129 17.25 5.72 6.87
C ASN A 129 16.46 5.03 5.75
N VAL A 130 15.64 5.80 5.02
CA VAL A 130 14.89 5.25 3.87
C VAL A 130 15.84 4.90 2.73
N ASN A 131 16.86 5.70 2.45
CA ASN A 131 17.86 5.36 1.42
C ASN A 131 18.55 4.02 1.74
N ALA A 132 18.99 3.83 2.98
CA ALA A 132 19.59 2.57 3.43
C ALA A 132 18.61 1.38 3.34
N ALA A 133 17.35 1.58 3.75
CA ALA A 133 16.33 0.55 3.66
C ALA A 133 15.99 0.18 2.20
N LEU A 134 15.99 1.16 1.29
CA LEU A 134 15.76 0.95 -0.13
C LEU A 134 16.90 0.16 -0.81
N ILE A 135 18.15 0.39 -0.41
CA ILE A 135 19.29 -0.43 -0.89
C ILE A 135 19.07 -1.90 -0.52
N ARG A 136 18.70 -2.18 0.73
CA ARG A 136 18.40 -3.55 1.16
C ARG A 136 17.15 -4.10 0.48
N PHE A 137 16.12 -3.29 0.25
CA PHE A 137 14.94 -3.73 -0.49
C PHE A 137 15.27 -4.09 -1.94
N ASN A 138 16.20 -3.37 -2.59
CA ASN A 138 16.71 -3.74 -3.91
C ASN A 138 17.38 -5.12 -3.91
N GLU A 139 18.13 -5.48 -2.86
CA GLU A 139 18.67 -6.84 -2.72
C GLU A 139 17.57 -7.90 -2.67
N LEU A 140 16.46 -7.62 -1.97
CA LEU A 140 15.30 -8.53 -1.93
C LEU A 140 14.65 -8.69 -3.31
N LEU A 141 14.54 -7.60 -4.08
CA LEU A 141 14.05 -7.65 -5.46
C LEU A 141 14.96 -8.51 -6.35
N LEU A 142 16.28 -8.30 -6.26
CA LEU A 142 17.28 -9.04 -7.05
C LEU A 142 17.34 -10.53 -6.69
N GLN A 143 17.01 -10.90 -5.46
CA GLN A 143 16.86 -12.31 -5.05
C GLN A 143 15.68 -13.00 -5.74
N GLN A 144 14.63 -12.26 -6.13
CA GLN A 144 13.48 -12.84 -6.84
C GLN A 144 13.62 -12.75 -8.36
N SER A 145 14.10 -11.62 -8.89
CA SER A 145 14.29 -11.42 -10.32
C SER A 145 15.27 -10.28 -10.61
N LYS A 146 16.08 -10.45 -11.67
CA LYS A 146 16.99 -9.40 -12.18
C LYS A 146 16.27 -8.26 -12.89
N THR A 147 15.08 -8.50 -13.42
CA THR A 147 14.22 -7.52 -14.09
C THR A 147 12.90 -7.38 -13.35
N GLY A 148 12.25 -6.23 -13.45
CA GLY A 148 10.95 -5.90 -12.88
C GLY A 148 9.79 -6.09 -13.88
N PRO A 149 8.71 -5.30 -13.78
CA PRO A 149 8.53 -4.15 -12.88
C PRO A 149 7.95 -4.50 -11.50
N TYR A 150 7.71 -5.77 -11.18
CA TYR A 150 7.04 -6.19 -9.94
C TYR A 150 7.97 -6.97 -9.01
N PHE A 151 7.55 -7.28 -7.79
CA PHE A 151 8.39 -7.94 -6.79
C PHE A 151 8.96 -9.28 -7.30
N LEU A 152 8.12 -10.10 -7.95
CA LEU A 152 8.52 -11.38 -8.55
C LEU A 152 9.00 -11.24 -10.01
N GLY A 153 9.43 -10.04 -10.43
CA GLY A 153 9.82 -9.73 -11.79
C GLY A 153 8.64 -9.29 -12.65
N GLU A 154 8.33 -10.03 -13.72
CA GLU A 154 7.19 -9.69 -14.60
C GLU A 154 5.83 -10.06 -14.00
N THR A 155 5.81 -10.81 -12.90
CA THR A 155 4.58 -11.29 -12.25
C THR A 155 4.15 -10.36 -11.13
N TYR A 156 2.98 -9.74 -11.27
CA TYR A 156 2.33 -8.96 -10.22
C TYR A 156 1.89 -9.87 -9.07
N SER A 157 2.13 -9.44 -7.84
CA SER A 157 1.93 -10.27 -6.66
C SER A 157 1.36 -9.48 -5.48
N LEU A 158 1.04 -10.19 -4.40
CA LEU A 158 0.55 -9.58 -3.17
C LEU A 158 1.55 -8.59 -2.54
N ALA A 159 2.86 -8.76 -2.80
CA ALA A 159 3.86 -7.79 -2.36
C ALA A 159 3.61 -6.43 -3.01
N ASP A 160 3.32 -6.42 -4.31
CA ASP A 160 3.06 -5.20 -5.08
C ASP A 160 1.77 -4.53 -4.62
N VAL A 161 0.69 -5.30 -4.44
CA VAL A 161 -0.60 -4.83 -3.89
C VAL A 161 -0.41 -4.17 -2.53
N ALA A 162 0.38 -4.80 -1.64
CA ALA A 162 0.58 -4.32 -0.29
C ALA A 162 1.50 -3.09 -0.21
N ILE A 163 2.45 -2.93 -1.13
CA ILE A 163 3.49 -1.90 -1.08
C ILE A 163 3.09 -0.66 -1.88
N ALA A 164 2.42 -0.81 -3.03
CA ALA A 164 2.12 0.29 -3.94
C ALA A 164 1.41 1.51 -3.31
N PRO A 165 0.43 1.36 -2.39
CA PRO A 165 -0.18 2.50 -1.70
C PRO A 165 0.81 3.37 -0.93
N PHE A 166 1.88 2.78 -0.39
CA PHE A 166 2.90 3.51 0.37
C PHE A 166 3.91 4.17 -0.56
N VAL A 167 4.25 3.52 -1.68
CA VAL A 167 5.07 4.12 -2.72
C VAL A 167 4.42 5.39 -3.27
N LEU A 168 3.11 5.38 -3.54
CA LEU A 168 2.35 6.57 -3.94
C LEU A 168 2.47 7.72 -2.93
N ARG A 169 2.32 7.43 -1.64
CA ARG A 169 2.34 8.45 -0.58
C ARG A 169 3.72 9.03 -0.35
N ILE A 170 4.75 8.18 -0.38
CA ILE A 170 6.14 8.62 -0.32
C ILE A 170 6.43 9.49 -1.54
N HIS A 171 6.06 9.05 -2.74
CA HIS A 171 6.24 9.84 -3.97
C HIS A 171 5.55 11.21 -3.89
N ALA A 172 4.28 11.26 -3.49
CA ALA A 172 3.57 12.53 -3.32
C ALA A 172 4.25 13.44 -2.29
N LEU A 173 4.73 12.91 -1.16
CA LEU A 173 5.49 13.68 -0.19
C LEU A 173 6.80 14.23 -0.80
N LEU A 174 7.54 13.39 -1.53
CA LEU A 174 8.80 13.78 -2.15
C LEU A 174 8.61 14.94 -3.13
N GLU A 175 7.63 14.82 -4.02
CA GLU A 175 7.35 15.81 -5.07
C GLU A 175 6.81 17.12 -4.50
N HIS A 176 5.85 17.05 -3.57
CA HIS A 176 5.06 18.23 -3.16
C HIS A 176 5.49 18.87 -1.85
N ILE A 177 6.28 18.19 -1.01
CA ILE A 177 6.74 18.69 0.30
C ILE A 177 8.27 18.75 0.39
N LEU A 178 8.97 17.82 -0.25
CA LEU A 178 10.43 17.72 -0.15
C LEU A 178 11.19 18.25 -1.37
N GLY A 179 10.50 19.02 -2.23
CA GLY A 179 11.10 19.73 -3.36
C GLY A 179 11.58 18.80 -4.48
N GLY A 180 10.89 17.68 -4.71
CA GLY A 180 11.28 16.70 -5.73
C GLY A 180 12.51 15.90 -5.34
N TYR A 181 12.75 15.67 -4.05
CA TYR A 181 13.88 14.89 -3.56
C TYR A 181 13.87 13.48 -4.16
N LYS A 182 15.04 13.00 -4.59
CA LYS A 182 15.22 11.67 -5.17
C LYS A 182 16.22 10.89 -4.34
N PHE A 183 15.79 9.71 -3.86
CA PHE A 183 16.68 8.79 -3.18
C PHE A 183 17.76 8.26 -4.13
N GLU A 184 19.02 8.38 -3.74
CA GLU A 184 20.16 7.83 -4.48
C GLU A 184 20.00 6.33 -4.74
N ALA A 185 19.43 5.60 -3.78
CA ALA A 185 19.11 4.18 -3.91
C ALA A 185 18.24 3.90 -5.15
N ILE A 186 17.22 4.72 -5.41
CA ILE A 186 16.34 4.55 -6.58
C ILE A 186 17.10 4.93 -7.85
N GLN A 187 17.91 5.98 -7.83
CA GLN A 187 18.65 6.45 -9.01
C GLN A 187 19.74 5.47 -9.46
N ASN A 188 20.41 4.83 -8.51
CA ASN A 188 21.59 4.00 -8.76
C ASN A 188 21.27 2.51 -8.93
N ASN A 189 20.03 2.09 -8.67
CA ASN A 189 19.63 0.68 -8.75
C ASN A 189 18.48 0.51 -9.77
N PRO A 190 18.77 0.10 -11.02
CA PRO A 190 17.76 -0.03 -12.07
C PRO A 190 16.57 -0.92 -11.69
N ARG A 191 16.84 -2.04 -11.01
CA ARG A 191 15.79 -2.98 -10.58
C ARG A 191 14.81 -2.37 -9.57
N LEU A 192 15.32 -1.54 -8.65
CA LEU A 192 14.50 -0.79 -7.71
C LEU A 192 13.73 0.32 -8.43
N HIS A 193 14.37 1.03 -9.35
CA HIS A 193 13.71 2.03 -10.18
C HIS A 193 12.52 1.44 -10.95
N GLU A 194 12.70 0.28 -11.60
CA GLU A 194 11.63 -0.46 -12.27
C GLU A 194 10.50 -0.82 -11.33
N PHE A 195 10.82 -1.28 -10.11
CA PHE A 195 9.81 -1.61 -9.10
C PHE A 195 8.98 -0.41 -8.67
N ILE A 196 9.64 0.70 -8.34
CA ILE A 196 8.96 1.93 -7.91
C ILE A 196 8.09 2.48 -9.06
N THR A 197 8.62 2.50 -10.28
CA THR A 197 7.86 2.91 -11.47
C THR A 197 6.66 2.01 -11.71
N GLY A 198 6.83 0.68 -11.63
CA GLY A 198 5.74 -0.29 -11.76
C GLY A 198 4.65 -0.12 -10.72
N ALA A 199 5.04 0.06 -9.45
CA ALA A 199 4.12 0.32 -8.36
C ALA A 199 3.31 1.60 -8.59
N LEU A 200 3.95 2.68 -9.07
CA LEU A 200 3.28 3.94 -9.39
C LEU A 200 2.37 3.81 -10.62
N GLN A 201 2.75 3.09 -11.66
CA GLN A 201 2.04 3.09 -12.94
C GLN A 201 0.96 2.01 -13.09
N ARG A 202 0.88 1.03 -12.17
CA ARG A 202 -0.13 -0.04 -12.24
C ARG A 202 -1.55 0.57 -12.30
N PRO A 203 -2.41 0.17 -13.26
CA PRO A 203 -3.75 0.73 -13.40
C PRO A 203 -4.59 0.67 -12.13
N SER A 204 -4.63 -0.48 -11.45
CA SER A 204 -5.36 -0.65 -10.17
C SER A 204 -4.85 0.28 -9.07
N THR A 205 -3.54 0.55 -9.02
CA THR A 205 -2.95 1.52 -8.11
C THR A 205 -3.42 2.94 -8.41
N GLN A 206 -3.39 3.35 -9.68
CA GLN A 206 -3.79 4.69 -10.11
C GLN A 206 -5.30 4.92 -9.95
N GLU A 207 -6.13 3.96 -10.34
CA GLU A 207 -7.60 4.06 -10.23
C GLU A 207 -8.11 4.11 -8.79
N THR A 208 -7.30 3.64 -7.83
CA THR A 208 -7.62 3.70 -6.39
C THR A 208 -6.92 4.85 -5.68
N TRP A 209 -6.09 5.61 -6.40
CA TRP A 209 -5.40 6.76 -5.86
C TRP A 209 -6.29 8.00 -5.89
N ILE A 210 -6.13 8.83 -4.86
CA ILE A 210 -6.99 9.99 -4.65
C ILE A 210 -6.45 11.24 -5.36
N GLY A 211 -5.26 11.12 -5.94
CA GLY A 211 -4.48 12.22 -6.50
C GLY A 211 -3.58 12.86 -5.45
N ASP A 212 -2.38 13.26 -5.87
CA ASP A 212 -1.35 13.80 -4.98
C ASP A 212 -1.83 15.06 -4.26
N GLU A 213 -2.45 16.00 -4.96
CA GLU A 213 -2.95 17.25 -4.35
C GLU A 213 -3.93 16.99 -3.21
N LYS A 214 -4.96 16.15 -3.45
CA LYS A 214 -5.95 15.81 -2.42
C LYS A 214 -5.32 15.08 -1.24
N PHE A 215 -4.35 14.20 -1.50
CA PHE A 215 -3.60 13.53 -0.45
C PHE A 215 -2.79 14.52 0.38
N ILE A 216 -2.02 15.40 -0.26
CA ILE A 216 -1.18 16.38 0.41
C ILE A 216 -2.03 17.36 1.21
N ASP A 217 -3.16 17.83 0.68
CA ASP A 217 -4.06 18.72 1.42
C ASP A 217 -4.64 18.02 2.66
N ALA A 218 -5.07 16.75 2.54
CA ALA A 218 -5.55 15.98 3.69
C ALA A 218 -4.47 15.75 4.75
N MET A 219 -3.23 15.45 4.33
CA MET A 219 -2.10 15.25 5.23
C MET A 219 -1.63 16.57 5.86
N SER A 220 -1.64 17.66 5.11
CA SER A 220 -1.29 19.00 5.60
C SER A 220 -2.30 19.48 6.64
N ALA A 221 -3.59 19.29 6.39
CA ALA A 221 -4.64 19.63 7.35
C ALA A 221 -4.53 18.80 8.65
N ARG A 222 -4.06 17.56 8.57
CA ARG A 222 -3.99 16.65 9.72
C ARG A 222 -2.68 16.76 10.50
N PHE A 223 -1.56 16.97 9.83
CA PHE A 223 -0.20 16.89 10.40
C PHE A 223 0.60 18.18 10.24
N ASN A 224 -0.02 19.26 9.75
CA ASN A 224 0.61 20.55 9.51
C ASN A 224 1.84 20.48 8.59
N LEU A 225 1.84 19.59 7.59
CA LEU A 225 2.91 19.50 6.60
C LEU A 225 3.12 20.88 5.93
N LYS A 226 4.37 21.34 5.90
CA LYS A 226 4.71 22.63 5.28
C LYS A 226 5.15 22.38 3.84
N LYS A 227 4.41 22.96 2.89
CA LYS A 227 4.81 23.05 1.49
C LYS A 227 6.04 23.95 1.35
#